data_AF-A0A916SY85-F1
#
_entry.id   AF-A0A916SY85-F1
#
_cell.length_a   1.000
_cell.length_b   1.000
_cell.length_c   1.000
_cell.angle_alpha   90.00
_cell.angle_beta   90.00
_cell.angle_gamma   90.00
#
_symmetry.space_group_name_H-M   'P 1'
#
loop_
_entity.id
_entity.type
_entity.pdbx_description
1 polymer ?
#
loop_
_entity_poly.entity_id
_entity_poly.type
_entity_poly.pdbx_seq_one_letter_code
_entity_poly.pdbx_strand_id
1 'polypeptide(L)'
;MAKITAPVKDFSGTVAGVDFVEGVGDTDDENAIAYFERQGYEVSKAKAKVDIPDGEPSDSWTVAQLKAYAAEHDVDLGDAKNKPDILAVLAAEQPDS
;
A
#
# COMPACT_ATOMS: atom_id res chain seq x y z
N MET A 1 -1.64 -2.40 -9.53
CA MET A 1 -1.10 -1.44 -10.50
C MET A 1 -0.01 -0.64 -9.79
N ALA A 2 1.20 -0.67 -10.33
CA ALA A 2 2.30 0.17 -9.93
C ALA A 2 2.42 1.31 -10.94
N LYS A 3 2.59 2.51 -10.42
CA LYS A 3 2.87 3.71 -11.20
C LYS A 3 4.38 3.83 -11.36
N ILE A 4 4.84 3.91 -12.61
CA ILE A 4 6.25 4.07 -12.97
C ILE A 4 6.45 5.51 -13.44
N THR A 5 7.32 6.25 -12.76
CA THR A 5 7.75 7.58 -13.19
C THR A 5 9.12 7.46 -13.86
N ALA A 6 9.18 7.90 -15.12
CA ALA A 6 10.40 8.01 -15.90
C ALA A 6 11.26 9.19 -15.42
N PRO A 7 12.60 9.11 -15.55
CA PRO A 7 13.49 10.22 -15.19
C PRO A 7 13.28 11.46 -16.06
N VAL A 8 12.71 11.28 -17.26
CA VAL A 8 12.39 12.34 -18.21
C VAL A 8 10.89 12.62 -18.13
N LYS A 9 10.51 13.77 -17.58
CA LYS A 9 9.12 14.15 -17.29
C LYS A 9 8.23 14.33 -18.52
N ASP A 10 8.82 14.52 -19.70
CA ASP A 10 8.07 14.68 -20.95
C ASP A 10 8.19 13.45 -21.87
N PHE A 11 8.68 12.33 -21.32
CA PHE A 11 8.86 11.11 -22.11
C PHE A 11 7.51 10.44 -22.38
N SER A 12 7.15 10.33 -23.65
CA SER A 12 5.98 9.57 -24.10
C SER A 12 6.44 8.47 -25.04
N GLY A 13 6.11 7.22 -24.72
CA GLY A 13 6.55 6.05 -25.48
C GLY A 13 6.43 4.76 -24.68
N THR A 14 6.61 3.62 -25.36
CA THR A 14 6.49 2.30 -24.74
C THR A 14 7.86 1.78 -24.28
N VAL A 15 8.00 1.41 -23.02
CA VAL A 15 9.23 0.81 -22.45
C VAL A 15 8.86 -0.47 -21.71
N ALA A 16 9.56 -1.57 -21.99
CA ALA A 16 9.29 -2.88 -21.38
C ALA A 16 7.82 -3.34 -21.48
N GLY A 17 7.10 -2.90 -22.53
CA GLY A 17 5.67 -3.20 -22.73
C GLY A 17 4.71 -2.29 -21.96
N VAL A 18 5.21 -1.27 -21.27
CA VAL A 18 4.41 -0.27 -20.55
C VAL A 18 4.40 1.03 -21.33
N ASP A 19 3.22 1.55 -21.61
CA ASP A 19 3.05 2.85 -22.25
C ASP A 19 3.25 3.98 -21.23
N PHE A 20 4.14 4.90 -21.56
CA PHE A 20 4.37 6.13 -20.81
C PHE A 20 3.71 7.32 -21.51
N VAL A 21 3.07 8.16 -20.72
CA VAL A 21 2.49 9.44 -21.11
C VAL A 21 3.01 10.48 -20.14
N GLU A 22 3.67 11.53 -20.64
CA GLU A 22 4.25 12.59 -19.79
C GLU A 22 5.14 12.02 -18.66
N GLY A 23 5.99 11.05 -19.02
CA GLY A 23 6.91 10.39 -18.10
C GLY A 23 6.24 9.47 -17.08
N VAL A 24 4.95 9.18 -17.20
CA VAL A 24 4.21 8.31 -16.27
C VAL A 24 3.63 7.13 -17.03
N GLY A 25 3.91 5.91 -16.55
CA GLY A 25 3.31 4.68 -17.04
C GLY A 25 2.68 3.88 -15.90
N ASP A 26 1.56 3.23 -16.17
CA ASP A 26 0.87 2.37 -15.20
C ASP A 26 0.97 0.92 -15.66
N THR A 27 1.43 0.03 -14.78
CA THR A 27 1.55 -1.40 -15.09
C THR A 27 1.29 -2.25 -13.85
N ASP A 28 0.64 -3.39 -14.02
CA ASP A 28 0.52 -4.43 -13.00
C ASP A 28 1.46 -5.61 -13.24
N ASP A 29 2.26 -5.56 -14.31
CA ASP A 29 3.16 -6.63 -14.71
C ASP A 29 4.42 -6.66 -13.82
N GLU A 30 4.54 -7.67 -12.95
CA GLU A 30 5.63 -7.77 -11.97
C GLU A 30 7.01 -7.77 -12.63
N ASN A 31 7.14 -8.31 -13.84
CA ASN A 31 8.40 -8.29 -14.60
C ASN A 31 8.79 -6.88 -15.03
N ALA A 32 7.82 -6.10 -15.54
CA ALA A 32 8.05 -4.72 -15.93
C ALA A 32 8.45 -3.88 -14.71
N ILE A 33 7.72 -4.07 -13.60
CA ILE A 33 7.99 -3.37 -12.34
C ILE A 33 9.42 -3.65 -11.83
N ALA A 34 9.82 -4.92 -11.78
CA ALA A 34 11.16 -5.30 -11.34
C ALA A 34 12.27 -4.78 -12.29
N TYR A 35 11.99 -4.71 -13.60
CA TYR A 35 12.89 -4.10 -14.57
C TYR A 35 13.11 -2.61 -14.26
N PHE A 36 12.03 -1.86 -14.03
CA PHE A 36 12.09 -0.43 -13.72
C PHE A 36 12.79 -0.14 -12.38
N GLU A 37 12.51 -0.92 -11.33
CA GLU A 37 13.20 -0.82 -10.03
C GLU A 37 14.72 -0.98 -10.20
N ARG A 38 15.18 -1.91 -11.06
CA ARG A 38 16.61 -2.13 -11.34
C ARG A 38 17.25 -1.06 -12.20
N GLN A 39 16.49 -0.46 -13.12
CA GLN A 39 16.96 0.61 -13.99
C GLN A 39 16.99 1.98 -13.30
N GLY A 40 16.52 2.08 -12.06
CA GLY A 40 16.49 3.32 -11.28
C GLY A 40 15.30 4.23 -11.61
N TYR A 41 14.24 3.68 -12.19
CA TYR A 41 12.97 4.38 -12.37
C TYR A 41 12.24 4.45 -11.04
N GLU A 42 11.44 5.49 -10.85
CA GLU A 42 10.64 5.63 -9.63
C GLU A 42 9.38 4.77 -9.76
N VAL A 43 9.41 3.61 -9.11
CA VAL A 43 8.28 2.69 -9.05
C VAL A 43 7.47 2.99 -7.79
N SER A 44 6.39 3.74 -7.95
CA SER A 44 5.32 3.81 -6.97
C SER A 44 4.40 2.60 -7.15
N LYS A 45 4.83 1.43 -6.65
CA LYS A 45 3.85 0.44 -6.21
C LYS A 45 2.99 1.20 -5.21
N ALA A 46 1.69 1.29 -5.43
CA ALA A 46 0.77 1.75 -4.39
C ALA A 46 0.88 0.75 -3.22
N LYS A 47 1.96 0.85 -2.42
CA LYS A 47 1.92 0.57 -1.01
C LYS A 47 0.80 1.47 -0.57
N ALA A 48 -0.37 0.86 -0.37
CA ALA A 48 -1.52 1.56 0.14
C ALA A 48 -1.00 2.45 1.26
N LYS A 49 -0.99 3.76 1.03
CA LYS A 49 -0.94 4.69 2.14
C LYS A 49 -2.26 4.40 2.81
N VAL A 50 -2.18 3.55 3.82
CA VAL A 50 -3.34 3.08 4.53
C VAL A 50 -3.77 4.30 5.31
N ASP A 51 -4.69 5.07 4.74
CA ASP A 51 -5.29 6.22 5.40
C ASP A 51 -6.07 5.64 6.57
N ILE A 52 -5.45 5.67 7.76
CA ILE A 52 -6.10 5.27 8.99
C ILE A 52 -7.05 6.40 9.33
N PRO A 53 -8.37 6.18 9.29
CA PRO A 53 -9.29 7.25 9.64
C PRO A 53 -9.17 7.55 11.13
N ASP A 54 -9.31 8.82 11.49
CA ASP A 54 -9.36 9.27 12.89
C ASP A 54 -10.56 8.60 13.59
N GLY A 55 -10.29 7.78 14.60
CA GLY A 55 -11.31 7.08 15.39
C GLY A 55 -10.90 5.68 15.81
N GLU A 56 -11.80 4.99 16.50
CA GLU A 56 -11.58 3.62 16.94
C GLU A 56 -11.65 2.61 15.76
N PRO A 57 -10.83 1.54 15.80
CA PRO A 57 -10.87 0.49 14.82
C PRO A 57 -12.25 -0.19 14.82
N SER A 58 -12.93 -0.15 13.67
CA SER A 58 -14.30 -0.70 13.52
C SER A 58 -14.40 -1.66 12.34
N ASP A 59 -15.53 -2.38 12.23
CA ASP A 59 -15.82 -3.23 11.08
C ASP A 59 -16.02 -2.44 9.77
N SER A 60 -15.94 -1.11 9.78
CA SER A 60 -15.84 -0.34 8.53
C SER A 60 -14.41 -0.29 7.98
N TRP A 61 -13.40 -0.60 8.80
CA TRP A 61 -12.00 -0.55 8.39
C TRP A 61 -11.59 -1.81 7.62
N THR A 62 -10.54 -1.67 6.81
CA THR A 62 -9.92 -2.77 6.06
C THR A 62 -8.87 -3.48 6.92
N VAL A 63 -8.53 -4.73 6.58
CA VAL A 63 -7.45 -5.48 7.25
C VAL A 63 -6.14 -4.69 7.25
N ALA A 64 -5.86 -3.95 6.18
CA ALA A 64 -4.67 -3.10 6.10
C ALA A 64 -4.71 -1.96 7.13
N GLN A 65 -5.86 -1.26 7.28
CA GLN A 65 -6.07 -0.19 8.27
C GLN A 65 -5.90 -0.70 9.70
N LEU A 66 -6.52 -1.83 10.02
CA LEU A 66 -6.44 -2.42 11.35
C LEU A 66 -5.00 -2.84 11.70
N LYS A 67 -4.28 -3.46 10.75
CA LYS A 67 -2.86 -3.82 10.95
C LYS A 67 -1.95 -2.61 11.10
N ALA A 68 -2.20 -1.56 10.31
CA ALA A 68 -1.43 -0.33 10.39
C ALA A 68 -1.66 0.36 11.75
N TYR A 69 -2.90 0.38 12.23
CA TYR A 69 -3.26 0.91 13.55
C TYR A 69 -2.60 0.12 14.67
N ALA A 70 -2.66 -1.22 14.62
CA ALA A 70 -1.98 -2.07 15.59
C ALA A 70 -0.48 -1.78 15.65
N ALA A 71 0.17 -1.66 14.50
CA ALA A 71 1.59 -1.35 14.42
C ALA A 71 1.95 0.06 14.94
N GLU A 72 1.07 1.04 14.76
CA GLU A 72 1.28 2.40 15.27
C GLU A 72 1.08 2.49 16.79
N HIS A 73 0.16 1.69 17.32
CA HIS A 73 -0.14 1.60 18.75
C HIS A 73 0.67 0.52 19.49
N ASP A 74 1.64 -0.12 18.82
CA ASP A 74 2.47 -1.24 19.34
C ASP A 74 1.62 -2.41 19.89
N VAL A 75 0.44 -2.65 19.31
CA VAL A 75 -0.47 -3.73 19.67
C VAL A 75 -0.05 -5.04 18.99
N ASP A 76 0.17 -6.09 19.79
CA ASP A 76 0.49 -7.42 19.27
C ASP A 76 -0.78 -8.13 18.77
N LEU A 77 -0.85 -8.37 17.47
CA LEU A 77 -1.98 -9.06 16.85
C LEU A 77 -1.92 -10.59 17.03
N GLY A 78 -0.82 -11.16 17.54
CA GLY A 78 -0.66 -12.61 17.70
C GLY A 78 -1.03 -13.42 16.44
N ASP A 79 -1.98 -14.34 16.58
CA ASP A 79 -2.51 -15.18 15.49
C ASP A 79 -3.56 -14.49 14.61
N ALA A 80 -3.92 -13.24 14.91
CA ALA A 80 -4.98 -12.51 14.22
C ALA A 80 -4.59 -12.15 12.79
N LYS A 81 -5.18 -12.89 11.86
CA LYS A 81 -4.94 -12.78 10.42
C LYS A 81 -6.17 -12.38 9.61
N ASN A 82 -7.34 -12.40 10.23
CA ASN A 82 -8.61 -12.01 9.62
C ASN A 82 -9.13 -10.72 10.24
N LYS A 83 -9.85 -9.92 9.45
CA LYS A 83 -10.47 -8.67 9.90
C LYS A 83 -11.16 -8.75 11.28
N PRO A 84 -12.11 -9.69 11.53
CA PRO A 84 -12.80 -9.74 12.81
C PRO A 84 -11.88 -10.09 13.99
N ASP A 85 -10.83 -10.87 13.74
CA ASP A 85 -9.87 -11.28 14.76
C ASP A 85 -8.97 -10.10 15.16
N ILE A 86 -8.46 -9.37 14.17
CA ILE A 86 -7.64 -8.17 14.36
C ILE A 86 -8.44 -7.09 15.08
N LEU A 87 -9.71 -6.90 14.70
CA LEU A 87 -10.62 -5.99 15.39
C LEU A 87 -10.84 -6.37 16.85
N ALA A 88 -11.03 -7.65 17.15
CA ALA A 88 -11.22 -8.11 18.51
C ALA A 88 -10.00 -7.85 19.39
N VAL A 89 -8.78 -8.06 18.87
CA VAL A 89 -7.54 -7.76 19.59
C VAL A 89 -7.39 -6.26 19.82
N LEU A 90 -7.58 -5.45 18.77
CA LEU A 90 -7.53 -3.99 18.88
C LEU A 90 -8.56 -3.45 19.87
N ALA A 91 -9.80 -3.94 19.83
CA ALA A 91 -10.86 -3.54 20.76
C ALA A 91 -10.60 -4.01 22.20
N ALA A 92 -9.88 -5.14 22.39
CA ALA A 92 -9.50 -5.62 23.72
C ALA A 92 -8.35 -4.80 24.34
N GLU A 93 -7.43 -4.30 23.52
CA GLU A 93 -6.26 -3.50 23.92
C GLU A 93 -6.56 -1.99 24.03
N GLN A 94 -7.72 -1.53 23.55
CA GLN A 94 -8.22 -0.18 23.74
C GLN A 94 -9.18 -0.17 24.94
N PRO A 95 -8.71 -0.04 26.19
CA PRO A 95 -9.60 0.15 27.32
C PRO A 95 -10.26 1.53 27.19
N ASP A 96 -11.58 1.52 26.97
CA ASP A 96 -12.50 2.65 27.15
C ASP A 96 -12.07 3.47 28.37
N SER A 97 -11.66 4.72 28.15
CA SER A 97 -11.22 5.63 29.22
C SER A 97 -12.31 6.58 29.64
#